data_AF-W5T1M6-F1
#
_entry.id   AF-W5T1M6-F1
#
_cell.length_a   1.000
_cell.length_b   1.000
_cell.length_c   1.000
_cell.angle_alpha   90.00
_cell.angle_beta   90.00
_cell.angle_gamma   90.00
#
_symmetry.space_group_name_H-M   'P 1'
#
loop_
_entity.id
_entity.type
_entity.pdbx_description
1 polymer ?
#
loop_
_entity_poly.entity_id
_entity_poly.type
_entity_poly.pdbx_seq_one_letter_code
_entity_poly.pdbx_strand_id
1 'polypeptide(L)'
;MRKRISAIIMTLFMVLISCNNGGSELKNEEVAKPDGTVLNLAKISTKIKDAVAFAKNVKEVHALVKSIDELAKAIDKKIQQNSDQFCADDAHNGSLISGVFQVILTVEIKLKFL
;
A
#
# COMPACT_ATOMS: atom_id res chain seq x y z
N MET A 1 -12.13 -61.00 6.06
CA MET A 1 -11.55 -59.64 6.18
C MET A 1 -10.97 -59.09 4.88
N ARG A 2 -10.17 -59.84 4.10
CA ARG A 2 -9.56 -59.38 2.82
C ARG A 2 -10.52 -58.67 1.84
N LYS A 3 -11.73 -59.21 1.63
CA LYS A 3 -12.71 -58.63 0.69
C LYS A 3 -13.26 -57.26 1.13
N ARG A 4 -13.42 -57.02 2.44
CA ARG A 4 -13.89 -55.72 2.96
C ARG A 4 -12.80 -54.66 2.93
N ILE A 5 -11.56 -55.03 3.23
CA ILE A 5 -10.39 -54.15 3.11
C ILE A 5 -10.15 -53.75 1.65
N SER A 6 -10.26 -54.70 0.72
CA SER A 6 -10.13 -54.43 -0.72
C SER A 6 -11.19 -53.45 -1.24
N ALA A 7 -12.43 -53.53 -0.74
CA ALA A 7 -13.50 -52.61 -1.11
C ALA A 7 -13.22 -51.19 -0.58
N ILE A 8 -12.82 -51.05 0.68
CA ILE A 8 -12.49 -49.75 1.30
C ILE A 8 -11.32 -49.08 0.57
N ILE A 9 -10.27 -49.83 0.23
CA ILE A 9 -9.12 -49.31 -0.52
C ILE A 9 -9.54 -48.86 -1.92
N MET A 10 -10.36 -49.64 -2.64
CA MET A 10 -10.87 -49.26 -3.96
C MET A 10 -11.73 -48.00 -3.91
N THR A 11 -12.61 -47.88 -2.91
CA THR A 11 -13.42 -46.68 -2.72
C THR A 11 -12.55 -45.47 -2.38
N LEU A 12 -11.55 -45.61 -1.52
CA LEU A 12 -10.63 -44.54 -1.16
C LEU A 12 -9.77 -44.09 -2.35
N PHE A 13 -9.23 -45.02 -3.15
CA PHE A 13 -8.50 -44.68 -4.38
C PHE A 13 -9.37 -43.94 -5.39
N MET A 14 -10.64 -44.33 -5.56
CA MET A 14 -11.56 -43.58 -6.42
C MET A 14 -11.87 -42.18 -5.90
N VAL A 15 -12.04 -42.01 -4.59
CA VAL A 15 -12.25 -40.68 -3.97
C VAL A 15 -11.01 -39.80 -4.14
N LEU A 16 -9.80 -40.34 -3.97
CA LEU A 16 -8.54 -39.59 -4.13
C LEU A 16 -8.31 -39.15 -5.59
N ILE A 17 -8.68 -39.97 -6.58
CA ILE A 17 -8.60 -39.61 -8.00
C ILE A 17 -9.71 -38.60 -8.37
N SER A 18 -10.91 -38.76 -7.81
CA SER A 18 -12.06 -37.87 -8.08
C SER A 18 -11.94 -36.50 -7.41
N CYS A 19 -11.21 -36.36 -6.30
CA CYS A 19 -11.00 -35.07 -5.63
C CYS A 19 -9.84 -34.25 -6.21
N ASN A 20 -9.01 -34.81 -7.09
CA ASN A 20 -7.79 -34.14 -7.57
C ASN A 20 -7.79 -33.77 -9.06
N ASN A 21 -8.87 -34.01 -9.81
CA ASN A 21 -8.88 -33.88 -11.28
C ASN A 21 -9.99 -32.97 -11.85
N GLY A 22 -10.69 -32.20 -11.02
CA GLY A 22 -11.83 -31.37 -11.44
C GLY A 22 -11.55 -29.89 -11.68
N GLY A 23 -10.30 -29.44 -11.48
CA GLY A 23 -9.94 -28.05 -11.72
C GLY A 23 -9.81 -27.76 -13.21
N SER A 24 -10.36 -26.62 -13.65
CA SER A 24 -10.13 -26.08 -14.99
C SER A 24 -8.65 -26.12 -15.34
N GLU A 25 -8.32 -26.49 -16.58
CA GLU A 25 -6.93 -26.48 -17.07
C GLU A 25 -6.35 -25.07 -16.86
N LEU A 26 -5.38 -24.96 -15.94
CA LEU A 26 -4.79 -23.68 -15.57
C LEU A 26 -4.01 -23.13 -16.76
N LYS A 27 -4.25 -21.87 -17.10
CA LYS A 27 -3.37 -21.17 -18.04
C LYS A 27 -2.04 -20.88 -17.33
N ASN A 28 -0.94 -20.74 -18.07
CA ASN A 28 0.42 -20.64 -17.53
C ASN A 28 0.59 -19.74 -16.28
N GLU A 29 -0.14 -18.62 -16.21
CA GLU A 29 -0.02 -17.61 -15.15
C GLU A 29 -1.10 -17.75 -14.05
N GLU A 30 -1.86 -18.84 -14.08
CA GLU A 30 -2.96 -19.13 -13.16
C GLU A 30 -2.57 -20.21 -12.15
N VAL A 31 -3.04 -20.05 -10.92
CA VAL A 31 -2.93 -21.07 -9.86
C VAL A 31 -4.29 -21.30 -9.22
N ALA A 32 -4.64 -22.55 -8.99
CA ALA A 32 -5.85 -22.93 -8.27
C ALA A 32 -5.57 -23.11 -6.77
N LYS A 33 -6.47 -22.58 -5.95
CA LYS A 33 -6.58 -22.97 -4.54
C LYS A 33 -7.26 -24.34 -4.40
N PRO A 34 -7.14 -25.01 -3.25
CA PRO A 34 -7.85 -26.27 -2.98
C PRO A 34 -9.38 -26.15 -3.05
N ASP A 35 -9.93 -24.94 -2.87
CA ASP A 35 -11.36 -24.64 -2.96
C ASP A 35 -11.85 -24.39 -4.40
N GLY A 36 -10.97 -24.55 -5.40
CA GLY A 36 -11.28 -24.32 -6.82
C GLY A 36 -11.15 -22.87 -7.28
N THR A 37 -10.81 -21.92 -6.39
CA THR A 37 -10.56 -20.52 -6.79
C THR A 37 -9.30 -20.42 -7.64
N VAL A 38 -9.44 -19.89 -8.86
CA VAL A 38 -8.31 -19.63 -9.76
C VAL A 38 -7.80 -18.20 -9.58
N LEU A 39 -6.50 -18.04 -9.33
CA LEU A 39 -5.80 -16.78 -9.20
C LEU A 39 -4.89 -16.56 -10.40
N ASN A 40 -4.96 -15.38 -11.01
CA ASN A 40 -4.02 -14.99 -12.06
C ASN A 40 -2.88 -14.15 -11.45
N LEU A 41 -1.66 -14.70 -11.40
CA LEU A 41 -0.51 -14.06 -10.75
C LEU A 41 -0.06 -12.80 -11.48
N ALA A 42 -0.13 -12.76 -12.80
CA ALA A 42 0.26 -11.58 -13.58
C ALA A 42 -0.65 -10.39 -13.24
N LYS A 43 -1.97 -10.62 -13.21
CA LYS A 43 -2.97 -9.61 -12.84
C LYS A 43 -2.80 -9.16 -11.38
N ILE A 44 -2.50 -10.07 -10.46
CA ILE A 44 -2.23 -9.74 -9.06
C ILE A 44 -0.95 -8.89 -8.94
N SER A 45 0.13 -9.28 -9.62
CA SER A 45 1.39 -8.54 -9.65
C SER A 45 1.21 -7.11 -10.16
N THR A 46 0.45 -6.92 -11.24
CA THR A 46 0.10 -5.58 -11.75
C THR A 46 -0.68 -4.78 -10.72
N LYS A 47 -1.73 -5.35 -10.12
CA LYS A 47 -2.50 -4.66 -9.07
C LYS A 47 -1.64 -4.25 -7.86
N ILE A 48 -0.69 -5.10 -7.46
CA ILE A 48 0.25 -4.78 -6.38
C ILE A 48 1.16 -3.62 -6.79
N LYS A 49 1.71 -3.63 -8.01
CA LYS A 49 2.54 -2.52 -8.52
C LYS A 49 1.76 -1.20 -8.55
N ASP A 50 0.54 -1.21 -9.05
CA ASP A 50 -0.32 -0.03 -9.12
C ASP A 50 -0.65 0.50 -7.71
N ALA A 51 -1.01 -0.40 -6.79
CA ALA A 51 -1.28 -0.03 -5.40
C ALA A 51 -0.05 0.55 -4.68
N VAL A 52 1.15 -0.02 -4.92
CA VAL A 52 2.40 0.49 -4.36
C VAL A 52 2.75 1.86 -4.94
N ALA A 53 2.56 2.06 -6.25
CA ALA A 53 2.78 3.35 -6.89
C ALA A 53 1.83 4.43 -6.34
N PHE A 54 0.55 4.10 -6.20
CA PHE A 54 -0.44 4.98 -5.57
C PHE A 54 -0.06 5.32 -4.13
N ALA A 55 0.25 4.31 -3.31
CA ALA A 55 0.64 4.51 -1.91
C ALA A 55 1.90 5.39 -1.75
N LYS A 56 2.86 5.27 -2.67
CA LYS A 56 4.05 6.14 -2.69
C LYS A 56 3.68 7.61 -2.89
N ASN A 57 2.80 7.90 -3.85
CA ASN A 57 2.35 9.27 -4.11
C ASN A 57 1.56 9.85 -2.93
N VAL A 58 0.66 9.06 -2.33
CA VAL A 58 -0.07 9.45 -1.12
C VAL A 58 0.87 9.73 0.06
N LYS A 59 1.91 8.91 0.24
CA LYS A 59 2.91 9.10 1.30
C LYS A 59 3.67 10.42 1.16
N GLU A 60 3.99 10.83 -0.07
CA GLU A 60 4.63 12.12 -0.33
C GLU A 60 3.71 13.29 0.05
N VAL A 61 2.43 13.24 -0.36
CA VAL A 61 1.43 14.25 0.04
C VAL A 61 1.30 14.32 1.56
N HIS A 62 1.21 13.17 2.24
CA HIS A 62 1.14 13.12 3.70
C HIS A 62 2.37 13.76 4.36
N ALA A 63 3.57 13.53 3.82
CA ALA A 63 4.80 14.16 4.34
C ALA A 63 4.81 15.68 4.16
N LEU A 64 4.31 16.20 3.02
CA LEU A 64 4.18 17.64 2.79
C LEU A 64 3.17 18.30 3.73
N VAL A 65 2.03 17.66 3.96
CA VAL A 65 1.05 18.17 4.93
C VAL A 65 1.65 18.14 6.34
N LYS A 66 2.37 17.07 6.70
CA LYS A 66 2.98 16.94 8.03
C LYS A 66 4.12 17.92 8.26
N SER A 67 4.86 18.33 7.24
CA SER A 67 5.93 19.33 7.39
C SER A 67 5.40 20.71 7.83
N ILE A 68 4.12 21.01 7.58
CA ILE A 68 3.48 22.24 8.05
C ILE A 68 3.41 22.29 9.58
N ASP A 69 3.26 21.14 10.25
CA ASP A 69 3.31 21.09 11.73
C ASP A 69 4.68 21.52 12.27
N GLU A 70 5.76 21.22 11.54
CA GLU A 70 7.11 21.66 11.88
C GLU A 70 7.30 23.14 11.57
N LEU A 71 6.78 23.64 10.44
CA LEU A 71 6.79 25.06 10.10
C LEU A 71 5.98 25.91 11.09
N ALA A 72 4.87 25.37 11.62
CA ALA A 72 4.06 26.04 12.63
C ALA A 72 4.82 26.30 13.93
N LYS A 73 5.84 25.49 14.26
CA LYS A 73 6.71 25.73 15.42
C LYS A 73 7.58 26.99 15.27
N ALA A 74 7.74 27.50 14.05
CA ALA A 74 8.51 28.70 13.75
C ALA A 74 7.66 30.00 13.78
N ILE A 75 6.36 29.92 14.13
CA ILE A 75 5.53 31.11 14.30
C ILE A 75 6.06 31.96 15.46
N ASP A 76 6.19 33.27 15.20
CA ASP A 76 6.75 34.28 16.13
C ASP A 76 8.19 33.98 16.55
N LYS A 77 8.94 33.30 15.67
CA LYS A 77 10.33 32.91 15.89
C LYS A 77 11.27 33.47 14.84
N LYS A 78 12.49 33.79 15.28
CA LYS A 78 13.67 33.93 14.42
C LYS A 78 14.78 32.99 14.87
N ILE A 79 15.70 32.70 13.96
CA ILE A 79 16.89 31.91 14.26
C ILE A 79 17.76 32.70 15.24
N GLN A 80 18.12 32.07 16.37
CA GLN A 80 19.08 32.65 17.28
C GLN A 80 20.49 32.55 16.68
N GLN A 81 21.23 33.66 16.71
CA GLN A 81 22.59 33.68 16.20
C GLN A 81 23.48 32.68 16.96
N ASN A 82 24.26 31.88 16.22
CA ASN A 82 25.21 30.89 16.75
C ASN A 82 24.55 29.82 17.66
N SER A 83 23.31 29.43 17.39
CA SER A 83 22.55 28.43 18.15
C SER A 83 21.60 27.65 17.24
N ASP A 84 21.25 26.43 17.65
CA ASP A 84 20.23 25.60 16.98
C ASP A 84 18.81 25.88 17.53
N GLN A 85 18.62 27.03 18.19
CA GLN A 85 17.37 27.41 18.84
C GLN A 85 16.72 28.62 18.17
N PHE A 86 15.42 28.75 18.42
CA PHE A 86 14.67 29.94 18.08
C PHE A 86 14.61 30.92 19.26
N CYS A 87 14.64 32.22 18.97
CA CYS A 87 14.22 33.27 19.90
C CYS A 87 12.96 33.97 19.38
N ALA A 88 12.31 34.76 20.25
CA ALA A 88 11.08 35.46 19.89
C ALA A 88 11.32 36.50 18.78
N ASP A 89 10.34 36.64 17.88
CA ASP A 89 10.33 37.64 16.82
C ASP A 89 8.90 38.16 16.63
N ASP A 90 8.69 39.45 16.92
CA ASP A 90 7.40 40.11 17.16
C ASP A 90 6.41 40.03 15.97
N ALA A 91 5.81 38.87 15.73
CA ALA A 91 4.76 38.60 14.74
C ALA A 91 5.15 38.77 13.25
N HIS A 92 6.41 38.54 12.89
CA HIS A 92 6.92 38.67 11.51
C HIS A 92 6.72 37.41 10.63
N ASN A 93 5.51 36.84 10.61
CA ASN A 93 5.25 35.53 9.97
C ASN A 93 4.88 35.56 8.47
N GLY A 94 4.89 36.73 7.82
CA GLY A 94 4.35 36.87 6.46
C GLY A 94 5.02 35.96 5.42
N SER A 95 6.36 35.85 5.47
CA SER A 95 7.13 34.96 4.59
C SER A 95 6.88 33.49 4.90
N LEU A 96 6.77 33.12 6.18
CA LEU A 96 6.44 31.77 6.62
C LEU A 96 5.08 31.32 6.08
N ILE A 97 4.04 32.16 6.23
CA ILE A 97 2.69 31.87 5.74
C ILE A 97 2.68 31.75 4.21
N SER A 98 3.43 32.61 3.51
CA SER A 98 3.56 32.52 2.05
C SER A 98 4.21 31.20 1.62
N GLY A 99 5.24 30.73 2.36
CA GLY A 99 5.86 29.43 2.14
C GLY A 99 4.90 28.26 2.39
N VAL A 100 4.16 28.29 3.49
CA VAL A 100 3.14 27.27 3.81
C VAL A 100 2.04 27.23 2.73
N PHE A 101 1.59 28.40 2.26
CA PHE A 101 0.61 28.48 1.17
C PHE A 101 1.13 27.81 -0.11
N GLN A 102 2.40 28.06 -0.48
CA GLN A 102 3.02 27.40 -1.62
C GLN A 102 3.11 25.87 -1.45
N VAL A 103 3.40 25.37 -0.24
CA VAL A 103 3.39 23.92 0.06
C VAL A 103 1.98 23.34 -0.15
N ILE A 104 0.94 24.03 0.32
CA ILE A 104 -0.46 23.57 0.12
C ILE A 104 -0.86 23.59 -1.36
N LEU A 105 -0.46 24.58 -2.14
CA LEU A 105 -0.67 24.56 -3.59
C LEU A 105 0.03 23.36 -4.26
N THR A 106 1.24 23.02 -3.83
CA THR A 106 1.93 21.82 -4.30
C THR A 106 1.18 20.54 -3.92
N VAL A 107 0.62 20.47 -2.72
CA VAL A 107 -0.24 19.37 -2.28
C VAL A 107 -1.50 19.26 -3.16
N GLU A 108 -2.18 20.37 -3.43
CA GLU A 108 -3.37 20.39 -4.30
C GLU A 108 -3.06 19.86 -5.70
N ILE A 109 -1.93 20.31 -6.28
CA ILE A 109 -1.45 19.84 -7.58
C ILE A 109 -1.21 18.32 -7.53
N LYS A 110 -0.49 17.82 -6.52
CA LYS A 110 -0.21 16.38 -6.39
C LYS A 110 -1.47 15.54 -6.22
N LEU A 111 -2.46 16.03 -5.49
CA LEU A 111 -3.76 15.37 -5.32
C LEU A 111 -4.57 15.32 -6.63
N LYS A 112 -4.46 16.32 -7.51
CA LYS A 112 -5.09 16.30 -8.84
C LYS A 112 -4.47 15.27 -9.80
N PHE A 113 -3.20 14.90 -9.58
CA PHE A 113 -2.46 13.94 -10.39
C PHE A 113 -2.34 12.55 -9.76
N LEU A 114 -3.01 12.33 -8.62
CA LEU A 114 -3.13 11.04 -7.93
C LEU A 114 -4.26 10.20 -8.53
#